data_AF-A0A8I0MCM5-F1
#
_entry.id   AF-A0A8I0MCM5-F1
#
_cell.length_a   1.000
_cell.length_b   1.000
_cell.length_c   1.000
_cell.angle_alpha   90.00
_cell.angle_beta   90.00
_cell.angle_gamma   90.00
#
_symmetry.space_group_name_H-M   'P 1'
#
loop_
_entity.id
_entity.type
_entity.pdbx_description
1 polymer ?
#
loop_
_entity_poly.entity_id
_entity_poly.type
_entity_poly.pdbx_seq_one_letter_code
_entity_poly.pdbx_strand_id
1 'polypeptide(L)'
;MARIRTIKPEFWTDEDMAELSEPACLLAIGLLNYADDEGYFNANPKLIKAAVFPIREPSVPIPVLIRELSNCGYLSMFSTSDGKQFGAITNFLKHQVVNKPKESKIKCLPLIQYEYGTDTGLVPVGMDQGSGIRESKTPLSAREEIQIPPVVVPGIGEPIGKFTMHENWQPSEDFVMRARMWGYALPADGYKKSELIEFITYWMAEGNVMQHVQWEQKFARLLINRKKRAAGKRGDNSDDDVPHWNSPEAWEDFL
;
A
#
# COMPACT_ATOMS: atom_id res chain seq x y z
N MET A 1 19.17 14.69 17.86
CA MET A 1 20.45 13.96 18.05
C MET A 1 20.13 12.83 19.00
N ALA A 2 20.53 11.60 18.67
CA ALA A 2 20.17 10.44 19.47
C ALA A 2 20.63 10.60 20.93
N ARG A 3 19.80 10.15 21.86
CA ARG A 3 20.04 10.19 23.31
C ARG A 3 20.04 8.77 23.84
N ILE A 4 20.82 8.53 24.89
CA ILE A 4 20.74 7.27 25.63
C ILE A 4 19.49 7.35 26.51
N ARG A 5 18.56 6.42 26.33
CA ARG A 5 17.37 6.26 27.17
C ARG A 5 17.33 4.88 27.79
N THR A 6 16.72 4.79 28.97
CA THR A 6 16.53 3.52 29.68
C THR A 6 15.24 2.88 29.22
N ILE A 7 15.29 1.60 28.85
CA ILE A 7 14.09 0.78 28.66
C ILE A 7 13.82 0.12 30.01
N LYS A 8 12.71 0.48 30.66
CA LYS A 8 12.36 -0.09 31.95
C LYS A 8 11.72 -1.47 31.78
N PRO A 9 11.80 -2.38 32.77
CA PRO A 9 11.18 -3.70 32.70
C PRO A 9 9.68 -3.66 32.41
N GLU A 10 8.97 -2.62 32.89
CA GLU A 10 7.53 -2.47 32.69
C GLU A 10 7.16 -2.36 31.21
N PHE A 11 8.09 -1.94 30.35
CA PHE A 11 7.90 -1.92 28.90
C PHE A 11 7.61 -3.31 28.31
N TRP A 12 8.23 -4.36 28.87
CA TRP A 12 8.09 -5.73 28.37
C TRP A 12 6.88 -6.46 28.95
N THR A 13 6.33 -5.96 30.06
CA THR A 13 5.17 -6.53 30.75
C THR A 13 3.87 -5.81 30.41
N ASP A 14 3.95 -4.71 29.65
CA ASP A 14 2.80 -3.94 29.23
C ASP A 14 2.00 -4.73 28.19
N GLU A 15 0.70 -4.90 28.45
CA GLU A 15 -0.20 -5.74 27.66
C GLU A 15 -0.38 -5.18 26.24
N ASP A 16 -0.57 -3.86 26.13
CA ASP A 16 -0.73 -3.17 24.86
C ASP A 16 0.56 -3.25 24.01
N MET A 17 1.74 -3.15 24.65
CA MET A 17 3.03 -3.34 23.97
C MET A 17 3.27 -4.77 23.51
N ALA A 18 2.78 -5.77 24.27
CA ALA A 18 2.99 -7.18 24.00
C ALA A 18 2.19 -7.68 22.80
N GLU A 19 1.07 -7.04 22.47
CA GLU A 19 0.26 -7.34 21.27
C GLU A 19 0.86 -6.79 19.97
N LEU A 20 1.79 -5.85 20.06
CA LEU A 20 2.39 -5.21 18.89
C LEU A 20 3.28 -6.16 18.10
N SER A 21 3.35 -5.90 16.79
CA SER A 21 4.31 -6.58 15.92
C SER A 21 5.76 -6.33 16.37
N GLU A 22 6.62 -7.35 16.22
CA GLU A 22 8.06 -7.26 16.51
C GLU A 22 8.73 -5.99 15.92
N PRO A 23 8.50 -5.61 14.64
CA PRO A 23 9.05 -4.37 14.10
C PRO A 23 8.47 -3.10 14.74
N ALA A 24 7.21 -3.11 15.20
CA ALA A 24 6.62 -1.98 15.91
C ALA A 24 7.24 -1.82 17.30
N CYS A 25 7.46 -2.91 18.02
CA CYS A 25 8.16 -2.90 19.31
C CYS A 25 9.60 -2.35 19.17
N LEU A 26 10.35 -2.79 18.15
CA LEU A 26 11.66 -2.23 17.84
C LEU A 26 11.61 -0.73 17.49
N LEU A 27 10.58 -0.31 16.74
CA LEU A 27 10.37 1.10 16.44
C LEU A 27 10.09 1.90 17.72
N ALA A 28 9.25 1.41 18.63
CA ALA A 28 8.94 2.07 19.90
C ALA A 28 10.20 2.32 20.74
N ILE A 29 11.08 1.32 20.83
CA ILE A 29 12.38 1.44 21.51
C ILE A 29 13.28 2.45 20.79
N GLY A 30 13.36 2.38 19.46
CA GLY A 30 14.14 3.32 18.66
C GLY A 30 13.67 4.77 18.82
N LEU A 31 12.36 4.97 18.92
CA LEU A 31 11.74 6.28 19.10
C LEU A 31 12.10 6.91 20.44
N LEU A 32 12.29 6.15 21.52
CA LEU A 32 12.79 6.68 22.79
C LEU A 32 14.12 7.41 22.60
N ASN A 33 15.04 6.82 21.82
CA ASN A 33 16.36 7.42 21.55
C ASN A 33 16.29 8.57 20.54
N TYR A 34 15.30 8.55 19.64
CA TYR A 34 15.12 9.54 18.58
C TYR A 34 14.41 10.81 19.08
N ALA A 35 13.47 10.65 20.01
CA ALA A 35 12.69 11.73 20.59
C ALA A 35 13.55 12.70 21.44
N ASP A 36 13.06 13.93 21.54
CA ASP A 36 13.66 14.94 22.40
C ASP A 36 13.37 14.70 23.88
N ASP A 37 13.73 15.67 24.72
CA ASP A 37 13.68 15.53 26.18
C ASP A 37 12.26 15.62 26.76
N GLU A 38 11.29 16.06 25.97
CA GLU A 38 9.87 16.03 26.34
C GLU A 38 9.10 14.91 25.59
N GLY A 39 9.80 14.08 24.81
CA GLY A 39 9.21 12.95 24.09
C GLY A 39 8.63 13.30 22.72
N TYR A 40 8.90 14.50 22.19
CA TYR A 40 8.47 14.89 20.85
C TYR A 40 9.50 14.48 19.79
N PHE A 41 9.02 14.17 18.59
CA PHE A 41 9.86 13.82 17.45
C PHE A 41 9.24 14.24 16.12
N ASN A 42 10.08 14.30 15.09
CA ASN A 42 9.63 14.54 13.71
C ASN A 42 9.11 13.22 13.12
N ALA A 43 7.85 13.17 12.74
CA ALA A 43 7.19 11.96 12.28
C ALA A 43 7.39 11.66 10.77
N ASN A 44 8.43 12.22 10.15
CA ASN A 44 8.76 11.91 8.76
C ASN A 44 9.27 10.45 8.63
N PRO A 45 8.59 9.59 7.86
CA PRO A 45 8.94 8.17 7.73
C PRO A 45 10.37 7.93 7.24
N LYS A 46 10.88 8.79 6.35
CA LYS A 46 12.25 8.65 5.81
C LYS A 46 13.30 8.96 6.88
N LEU A 47 13.06 9.97 7.72
CA LEU A 47 13.97 10.34 8.80
C LEU A 47 13.96 9.29 9.91
N ILE A 48 12.78 8.78 10.27
CA ILE A 48 12.63 7.71 11.26
C ILE A 48 13.32 6.43 10.76
N LYS A 49 13.10 6.05 9.50
CA LYS A 49 13.80 4.91 8.89
C LYS A 49 15.32 5.10 8.97
N ALA A 50 15.83 6.24 8.53
CA ALA A 50 17.26 6.50 8.55
C ALA A 50 17.88 6.51 9.97
N ALA A 51 17.11 6.86 10.99
CA ALA A 51 17.59 6.92 12.37
C ALA A 51 17.48 5.58 13.10
N VAL A 52 16.35 4.88 12.98
CA VAL A 52 16.03 3.64 13.72
C VAL A 52 16.44 2.38 12.95
N PHE A 53 16.32 2.42 11.62
CA PHE A 53 16.63 1.31 10.72
C PHE A 53 17.62 1.72 9.60
N PRO A 54 18.84 2.20 9.90
CA PRO A 54 19.74 2.74 8.88
C PRO A 54 20.09 1.76 7.75
N ILE A 55 20.22 0.47 8.09
CA ILE A 55 20.58 -0.62 7.15
C ILE A 55 19.47 -1.68 7.09
N ARG A 56 18.54 -1.65 8.04
CA ARG A 56 17.48 -2.66 8.13
C ARG A 56 16.32 -2.26 7.23
N GLU A 57 15.76 -3.24 6.53
CA GLU A 57 14.49 -3.12 5.84
C GLU A 57 13.42 -3.82 6.69
N PRO A 58 12.60 -3.07 7.44
CA PRO A 58 11.53 -3.68 8.21
C PRO A 58 10.53 -4.37 7.27
N SER A 59 9.99 -5.50 7.68
CA SER A 59 8.97 -6.25 6.93
C SER A 59 7.70 -5.43 6.66
N VAL A 60 7.42 -4.48 7.55
CA VAL A 60 6.26 -3.59 7.51
C VAL A 60 6.73 -2.14 7.30
N PRO A 61 6.07 -1.35 6.43
CA PRO A 61 6.42 0.05 6.22
C PRO A 61 6.32 0.89 7.50
N ILE A 62 7.27 1.81 7.70
CA ILE A 62 7.29 2.73 8.87
C ILE A 62 5.96 3.45 9.14
N PRO A 63 5.22 3.99 8.15
CA PRO A 63 3.93 4.63 8.41
C PRO A 63 2.89 3.69 9.02
N VAL A 64 2.94 2.39 8.69
CA VAL A 64 2.04 1.38 9.24
C VAL A 64 2.42 1.08 10.69
N LEU A 65 3.72 0.95 10.98
CA LEU A 65 4.22 0.77 12.35
C LEU A 65 3.87 1.97 13.25
N ILE A 66 4.00 3.20 12.73
CA ILE A 66 3.59 4.42 13.47
C ILE A 66 2.10 4.39 13.77
N ARG A 67 1.27 3.95 12.81
CA ARG A 67 -0.17 3.80 13.01
C ARG A 67 -0.48 2.76 14.08
N GLU A 68 0.19 1.62 14.04
CA GLU A 68 0.02 0.55 15.03
C GLU A 68 0.31 1.06 16.45
N LEU A 69 1.43 1.76 16.62
CA LEU A 69 1.80 2.40 17.90
C LEU A 69 0.85 3.54 18.30
N SER A 70 0.26 4.24 17.34
CA SER A 70 -0.75 5.26 17.62
C SER A 70 -2.07 4.64 18.07
N ASN A 71 -2.46 3.51 17.48
CA ASN A 71 -3.70 2.79 17.81
C ASN A 71 -3.63 2.18 19.22
N CYS A 72 -2.46 1.70 19.65
CA CYS A 72 -2.25 1.23 21.02
C CYS A 72 -2.14 2.39 22.03
N GLY A 73 -2.18 3.65 21.57
CA GLY A 73 -2.11 4.82 22.44
C GLY A 73 -0.69 5.16 22.93
N TYR A 74 0.35 4.51 22.41
CA TYR A 74 1.74 4.81 22.76
C TYR A 74 2.26 6.08 22.08
N LEU A 75 1.73 6.41 20.90
CA LEU A 75 2.07 7.62 20.17
C LEU A 75 0.84 8.52 20.00
N SER A 76 1.06 9.82 20.17
CA SER A 76 0.13 10.87 19.73
C SER A 76 0.70 11.57 18.52
N MET A 77 -0.05 11.61 17.42
CA MET A 77 0.38 12.20 16.16
C MET A 77 -0.21 13.60 16.00
N PHE A 78 0.59 14.50 15.42
CA PHE A 78 0.25 15.89 15.19
C PHE A 78 0.70 16.33 13.81
N SER A 79 0.03 17.33 13.26
CA SER A 79 0.42 17.99 12.02
C SER A 79 0.48 19.49 12.22
N THR A 80 1.46 20.15 11.61
CA THR A 80 1.51 21.61 11.50
C THR A 80 0.79 22.06 10.23
N SER A 81 0.31 23.31 10.20
CA SER A 81 -0.28 23.96 9.01
C SER A 81 0.56 23.82 7.74
N ASP A 82 1.88 23.70 7.89
CA ASP A 82 2.85 23.56 6.80
C ASP A 82 2.95 22.12 6.26
N GLY A 83 2.07 21.21 6.68
CA GLY A 83 2.03 19.80 6.25
C GLY A 83 3.10 18.90 6.88
N LYS A 84 3.89 19.41 7.83
CA LYS A 84 4.87 18.62 8.56
C LYS A 84 4.19 17.80 9.65
N GLN A 85 4.54 16.51 9.71
CA GLN A 85 4.04 15.58 10.72
C GLN A 85 5.01 15.48 11.89
N PHE A 86 4.45 15.49 13.10
CA PHE A 86 5.16 15.36 14.35
C PHE A 86 4.48 14.29 15.20
N GLY A 87 5.22 13.71 16.13
CA GLY A 87 4.67 12.75 17.08
C GLY A 87 5.18 13.06 18.49
N ALA A 88 4.44 12.60 19.47
CA ALA A 88 4.85 12.59 20.86
C ALA A 88 4.63 11.20 21.46
N ILE A 89 5.59 10.72 22.25
CA ILE A 89 5.46 9.48 23.00
C ILE A 89 4.60 9.76 24.23
N THR A 90 3.50 9.02 24.38
CA THR A 90 2.60 9.18 25.52
C THR A 90 3.31 8.76 26.81
N ASN A 91 2.99 9.43 27.91
CA ASN A 91 3.61 9.17 29.22
C ASN A 91 5.16 9.24 29.25
N PHE A 92 5.82 9.83 28.24
CA PHE A 92 7.29 9.87 28.16
C PHE A 92 7.95 10.37 29.45
N LEU A 93 7.46 11.47 30.03
CA LEU A 93 8.01 12.04 31.26
C LEU A 93 7.76 11.20 32.52
N LYS A 94 6.79 10.27 32.49
CA LYS A 94 6.58 9.29 33.58
C LYS A 94 7.61 8.17 33.50
N HIS A 95 7.95 7.75 32.28
CA HIS A 95 8.84 6.62 32.06
C HIS A 95 10.31 7.02 31.88
N GLN A 96 10.61 8.27 31.51
CA GLN A 96 11.95 8.78 31.28
C GLN A 96 12.30 9.91 32.24
N VAL A 97 13.33 9.70 33.05
CA VAL A 97 13.90 10.76 33.90
C VAL A 97 15.00 11.47 33.10
N VAL A 98 14.73 12.69 32.65
CA VAL A 98 15.69 13.48 31.90
C VAL A 98 16.44 14.44 32.81
N ASN A 99 17.76 14.28 32.88
CA ASN A 99 18.62 15.17 33.65
C ASN A 99 19.02 16.38 32.78
N LYS A 100 18.75 17.60 33.26
CA LYS A 100 18.87 18.89 32.52
C LYS A 100 17.98 18.95 31.27
N PRO A 101 16.65 18.97 31.44
CA PRO A 101 15.73 18.96 30.31
C PRO A 101 15.93 20.22 29.45
N LYS A 102 15.98 20.01 28.13
CA LYS A 102 15.93 21.09 27.16
C LYS A 102 14.51 21.19 26.61
N GLU A 103 13.95 22.39 26.62
CA GLU A 103 12.60 22.61 26.06
C GLU A 103 12.54 22.21 24.59
N SER A 104 11.46 21.52 24.25
CA SER A 104 11.24 21.02 22.90
C SER A 104 10.78 22.15 21.98
N LYS A 105 11.52 22.35 20.89
CA LYS A 105 11.14 23.32 19.84
C LYS A 105 9.83 22.94 19.15
N ILE A 106 9.44 21.66 19.21
CA ILE A 106 8.25 21.10 18.59
C ILE A 106 6.99 21.46 19.39
N LYS A 107 7.08 21.49 20.72
CA LYS A 107 5.96 21.79 21.63
C LYS A 107 5.39 23.20 21.43
N CYS A 108 6.23 24.16 21.03
CA CYS A 108 5.82 25.53 20.76
C CYS A 108 5.20 25.73 19.37
N LEU A 109 5.11 24.68 18.54
CA LEU A 109 4.48 24.77 17.23
C LEU A 109 2.95 24.73 17.36
N PRO A 110 2.20 25.38 16.45
CA PRO A 110 0.76 25.20 16.35
C PRO A 110 0.47 23.79 15.82
N LEU A 111 0.45 22.82 16.74
CA LEU A 111 0.18 21.42 16.47
C LEU A 111 -1.32 21.19 16.43
N ILE A 112 -1.82 20.73 15.29
CA ILE A 112 -3.19 20.23 15.13
C ILE A 112 -3.14 18.73 15.39
N GLN A 113 -4.02 18.22 16.25
CA GLN A 113 -4.13 16.79 16.51
C GLN A 113 -4.43 16.06 15.21
N TYR A 114 -3.58 15.09 14.87
CA TYR A 114 -3.75 14.31 13.66
C TYR A 114 -4.59 13.08 14.00
N GLU A 115 -5.90 13.20 13.79
CA GLU A 115 -6.81 12.06 13.88
C GLU A 115 -6.73 11.26 12.58
N TYR A 116 -6.23 10.02 12.68
CA TYR A 116 -6.37 9.04 11.61
C TYR A 116 -7.85 8.66 11.49
N GLY A 117 -8.65 9.44 10.75
CA GLY A 117 -10.05 9.10 10.53
C GLY A 117 -10.98 10.13 9.89
N THR A 118 -10.65 11.42 9.82
CA THR A 118 -11.73 12.43 9.66
C THR A 118 -11.51 13.52 8.62
N ASP A 119 -10.65 13.32 7.63
CA ASP A 119 -10.54 14.26 6.51
C ASP A 119 -10.41 13.53 5.16
N THR A 120 -11.55 13.27 4.52
CA THR A 120 -11.63 13.26 3.05
C THR A 120 -11.38 14.68 2.54
N GLY A 121 -10.16 15.17 2.72
CA GLY A 121 -9.69 16.38 2.08
C GLY A 121 -9.66 16.14 0.57
N LEU A 122 -10.47 16.89 -0.17
CA LEU A 122 -10.42 16.96 -1.63
C LEU A 122 -8.99 17.27 -2.06
N VAL A 123 -8.30 16.27 -2.62
CA VAL A 123 -6.95 16.46 -3.17
C VAL A 123 -7.08 17.23 -4.49
N PRO A 124 -6.39 18.37 -4.66
CA PRO A 124 -6.32 19.06 -5.94
C PRO A 124 -5.69 18.16 -6.99
N VAL A 125 -6.32 18.12 -8.16
CA VAL A 125 -5.85 17.37 -9.33
C VAL A 125 -4.59 18.04 -9.89
N GLY A 126 -3.49 17.28 -9.95
CA GLY A 126 -2.33 17.61 -10.77
C GLY A 126 -1.02 17.71 -10.00
N MET A 127 -0.21 16.65 -10.05
CA MET A 127 1.25 16.69 -10.10
C MET A 127 1.78 15.25 -10.19
N ASP A 128 1.68 14.73 -11.40
CA ASP A 128 2.35 13.56 -11.92
C ASP A 128 3.81 13.87 -12.23
N GLN A 129 4.75 13.58 -11.32
CA GLN A 129 6.14 13.35 -11.72
C GLN A 129 6.79 12.23 -10.91
N GLY A 130 6.94 11.10 -11.61
CA GLY A 130 8.07 10.16 -11.60
C GLY A 130 8.77 9.80 -10.28
N SER A 131 8.76 8.52 -9.94
CA SER A 131 9.96 7.66 -10.05
C SER A 131 9.63 6.28 -9.50
N GLY A 132 10.07 5.25 -10.22
CA GLY A 132 9.73 3.87 -9.91
C GLY A 132 10.37 3.36 -8.62
N ILE A 133 9.97 2.14 -8.25
CA ILE A 133 10.85 0.99 -8.01
C ILE A 133 10.10 -0.10 -7.22
N ARG A 134 10.19 -1.31 -7.77
CA ARG A 134 10.19 -2.65 -7.14
C ARG A 134 8.96 -3.10 -6.35
N GLU A 135 8.35 -4.09 -6.98
CA GLU A 135 7.81 -5.30 -6.39
C GLU A 135 8.41 -5.66 -5.02
N SER A 136 7.52 -5.80 -4.05
CA SER A 136 7.74 -6.59 -2.85
C SER A 136 6.44 -7.37 -2.63
N LYS A 137 6.51 -8.67 -2.91
CA LYS A 137 5.51 -9.65 -2.50
C LYS A 137 5.55 -9.73 -0.98
N THR A 138 4.44 -9.41 -0.32
CA THR A 138 4.20 -9.68 1.11
C THR A 138 3.22 -10.86 1.21
N PRO A 139 3.44 -11.82 2.11
CA PRO A 139 2.85 -13.15 2.03
C PRO A 139 1.40 -13.20 2.53
N LEU A 140 0.71 -14.22 2.04
CA LEU A 140 -0.64 -14.62 2.41
C LEU A 140 -0.80 -14.76 3.93
N SER A 141 -1.64 -13.92 4.53
CA SER A 141 -2.42 -14.33 5.70
C SER A 141 -3.67 -13.44 5.82
N ALA A 142 -4.83 -14.10 5.78
CA ALA A 142 -6.15 -13.59 6.15
C ALA A 142 -6.58 -12.24 5.54
N ARG A 143 -6.94 -12.23 4.25
CA ARG A 143 -7.83 -11.18 3.72
C ARG A 143 -9.28 -11.61 3.96
N GLU A 144 -9.96 -10.92 4.88
CA GLU A 144 -11.39 -10.68 4.66
C GLU A 144 -11.52 -10.01 3.28
N GLU A 145 -12.28 -10.62 2.38
CA GLU A 145 -12.56 -10.09 1.05
C GLU A 145 -13.39 -8.81 1.17
N ILE A 146 -12.73 -7.67 1.34
CA ILE A 146 -13.37 -6.36 1.21
C ILE A 146 -13.63 -6.14 -0.28
N GLN A 147 -14.79 -6.58 -0.78
CA GLN A 147 -15.31 -6.16 -2.07
C GLN A 147 -15.63 -4.67 -2.00
N ILE A 148 -14.79 -3.83 -2.59
CA ILE A 148 -15.05 -2.39 -2.70
C ILE A 148 -15.88 -2.18 -3.97
N PRO A 149 -17.18 -1.82 -3.88
CA PRO A 149 -18.00 -1.62 -5.07
C PRO A 149 -17.51 -0.41 -5.87
N PRO A 150 -17.58 -0.47 -7.21
CA PRO A 150 -17.19 0.65 -8.07
C PRO A 150 -18.10 1.86 -7.83
N VAL A 151 -17.51 3.01 -7.54
CA VAL A 151 -18.25 4.29 -7.50
C VAL A 151 -18.42 4.79 -8.93
N VAL A 152 -19.64 4.66 -9.45
CA VAL A 152 -20.02 5.21 -10.77
C VAL A 152 -20.66 6.57 -10.55
N VAL A 153 -19.99 7.64 -11.00
CA VAL A 153 -20.51 9.02 -10.92
C VAL A 153 -21.35 9.29 -12.18
N PRO A 154 -22.62 9.70 -12.07
CA PRO A 154 -23.44 10.02 -13.24
C PRO A 154 -22.80 11.10 -14.11
N GLY A 155 -22.52 10.80 -15.38
CA GLY A 155 -21.90 11.72 -16.35
C GLY A 155 -20.43 11.42 -16.68
N ILE A 156 -19.77 10.55 -15.92
CA ILE A 156 -18.44 10.01 -16.24
C ILE A 156 -18.61 8.51 -16.42
N GLY A 157 -18.57 8.03 -17.67
CA GLY A 157 -18.79 6.61 -18.01
C GLY A 157 -17.72 5.64 -17.50
N GLU A 158 -16.91 6.03 -16.52
CA GLU A 158 -15.77 5.27 -16.01
C GLU A 158 -15.79 5.21 -14.47
N PRO A 159 -15.59 4.04 -13.86
CA PRO A 159 -15.53 3.92 -12.42
C PRO A 159 -14.27 4.63 -11.88
N ILE A 160 -14.48 5.57 -10.96
CA ILE A 160 -13.41 6.37 -10.34
C ILE A 160 -12.96 5.65 -9.07
N GLY A 161 -11.65 5.39 -8.97
CA GLY A 161 -11.04 4.76 -7.79
C GLY A 161 -10.42 3.40 -8.09
N LYS A 162 -9.92 2.74 -7.04
CA LYS A 162 -9.40 1.37 -7.10
C LYS A 162 -10.51 0.42 -6.63
N PHE A 163 -10.73 -0.66 -7.36
CA PHE A 163 -11.74 -1.67 -7.03
C PHE A 163 -11.22 -3.08 -7.29
N THR A 164 -11.80 -4.05 -6.58
CA THR A 164 -11.63 -5.48 -6.83
C THR A 164 -12.44 -5.89 -8.05
N MET A 165 -11.94 -6.84 -8.85
CA MET A 165 -12.69 -7.35 -10.00
C MET A 165 -14.09 -7.81 -9.57
N HIS A 166 -15.10 -7.57 -10.40
CA HIS A 166 -16.50 -7.91 -10.12
C HIS A 166 -17.20 -8.44 -11.38
N GLU A 167 -18.30 -9.19 -11.21
CA GLU A 167 -19.00 -9.91 -12.28
C GLU A 167 -19.47 -8.99 -13.42
N ASN A 168 -19.84 -7.76 -13.10
CA ASN A 168 -20.34 -6.77 -14.05
C ASN A 168 -19.25 -5.87 -14.65
N TRP A 169 -17.97 -6.22 -14.49
CA TRP A 169 -16.90 -5.38 -15.03
C TRP A 169 -16.89 -5.42 -16.55
N GLN A 170 -16.78 -4.25 -17.17
CA GLN A 170 -16.63 -4.12 -18.61
C GLN A 170 -15.55 -3.08 -18.90
N PRO A 171 -14.70 -3.31 -19.91
CA PRO A 171 -13.76 -2.28 -20.35
C PRO A 171 -14.53 -1.09 -20.95
N SER A 172 -13.89 0.08 -21.02
CA SER A 172 -14.50 1.29 -21.57
C SER A 172 -14.89 1.12 -23.03
N GLU A 173 -15.87 1.88 -23.51
CA GLU A 173 -16.32 1.82 -24.91
C GLU A 173 -15.17 2.06 -25.91
N ASP A 174 -14.23 2.94 -25.54
CA ASP A 174 -13.03 3.26 -26.31
C ASP A 174 -11.85 2.28 -26.09
N PHE A 175 -12.08 1.11 -25.49
CA PHE A 175 -11.03 0.16 -25.11
C PHE A 175 -10.09 -0.21 -26.25
N VAL A 176 -10.62 -0.45 -27.46
CA VAL A 176 -9.80 -0.80 -28.64
C VAL A 176 -8.87 0.36 -29.02
N MET A 177 -9.34 1.60 -28.92
CA MET A 177 -8.54 2.79 -29.19
C MET A 177 -7.47 2.98 -28.11
N ARG A 178 -7.83 2.82 -26.83
CA ARG A 178 -6.89 2.89 -25.70
C ARG A 178 -5.83 1.81 -25.75
N ALA A 179 -6.20 0.58 -26.07
CA ALA A 179 -5.27 -0.52 -26.24
C ALA A 179 -4.24 -0.22 -27.34
N ARG A 180 -4.68 0.35 -28.47
CA ARG A 180 -3.78 0.80 -29.56
C ARG A 180 -2.85 1.91 -29.11
N MET A 181 -3.33 2.86 -28.31
CA MET A 181 -2.52 3.93 -27.73
C MET A 181 -1.42 3.38 -26.80
N TRP A 182 -1.72 2.30 -26.06
CA TRP A 182 -0.73 1.58 -25.25
C TRP A 182 0.18 0.63 -26.05
N GLY A 183 0.07 0.60 -27.38
CA GLY A 183 0.87 -0.24 -28.26
C GLY A 183 0.34 -1.67 -28.46
N TYR A 184 -0.88 -1.97 -27.99
CA TYR A 184 -1.54 -3.26 -28.19
C TYR A 184 -2.44 -3.22 -29.44
N ALA A 185 -2.01 -3.88 -30.51
CA ALA A 185 -2.76 -3.96 -31.77
C ALA A 185 -3.94 -4.95 -31.68
N LEU A 186 -5.06 -4.49 -31.12
CA LEU A 186 -6.31 -5.26 -31.05
C LEU A 186 -7.11 -5.19 -32.38
N PRO A 187 -7.79 -6.28 -32.78
CA PRO A 187 -8.72 -6.29 -33.91
C PRO A 187 -9.83 -5.25 -33.77
N ALA A 188 -10.40 -4.79 -34.88
CA ALA A 188 -11.55 -3.88 -34.87
C ALA A 188 -12.77 -4.51 -34.18
N ASP A 189 -12.90 -5.83 -34.26
CA ASP A 189 -13.94 -6.63 -33.59
C ASP A 189 -13.79 -6.69 -32.06
N GLY A 190 -12.73 -6.08 -31.51
CA GLY A 190 -12.50 -5.98 -30.07
C GLY A 190 -12.06 -7.30 -29.44
N TYR A 191 -12.90 -7.81 -28.53
CA TYR A 191 -12.65 -8.98 -27.69
C TYR A 191 -13.88 -9.90 -27.65
N LYS A 192 -13.68 -11.19 -27.39
CA LYS A 192 -14.79 -12.14 -27.24
C LYS A 192 -15.36 -12.08 -25.83
N LYS A 193 -16.68 -12.28 -25.69
CA LYS A 193 -17.34 -12.36 -24.37
C LYS A 193 -16.77 -13.46 -23.48
N SER A 194 -16.36 -14.59 -24.05
CA SER A 194 -15.72 -15.68 -23.30
C SER A 194 -14.37 -15.25 -22.70
N GLU A 195 -13.58 -14.47 -23.43
CA GLU A 195 -12.28 -13.97 -22.95
C GLU A 195 -12.45 -12.97 -21.80
N LEU A 196 -13.51 -12.15 -21.86
CA LEU A 196 -13.87 -11.24 -20.78
C LEU A 196 -14.29 -12.01 -19.51
N ILE A 197 -15.17 -13.01 -19.65
CA ILE A 197 -15.64 -13.81 -18.51
C ILE A 197 -14.47 -14.54 -17.84
N GLU A 198 -13.60 -15.19 -18.62
CA GLU A 198 -12.40 -15.87 -18.11
C GLU A 198 -11.51 -14.91 -17.30
N PHE A 199 -11.31 -13.70 -17.80
CA PHE A 199 -10.54 -12.66 -17.12
C PHE A 199 -11.18 -12.23 -15.81
N ILE A 200 -12.50 -11.99 -15.82
CA ILE A 200 -13.25 -11.59 -14.63
C ILE A 200 -13.19 -12.69 -13.57
N THR A 201 -13.49 -13.94 -13.93
CA THR A 201 -13.48 -15.08 -12.99
C THR A 201 -12.12 -15.26 -12.31
N TYR A 202 -11.03 -15.17 -13.07
CA TYR A 202 -9.68 -15.28 -12.51
C TYR A 202 -9.38 -14.16 -11.52
N TRP A 203 -9.59 -12.90 -11.92
CA TRP A 203 -9.21 -11.74 -11.09
C TRP A 203 -10.19 -11.48 -9.94
N MET A 204 -11.41 -12.02 -10.01
CA MET A 204 -12.33 -12.07 -8.88
C MET A 204 -11.78 -12.98 -7.78
N ALA A 205 -11.30 -14.17 -8.13
CA ALA A 205 -10.73 -15.12 -7.16
C ALA A 205 -9.42 -14.61 -6.53
N GLU A 206 -8.64 -13.83 -7.27
CA GLU A 206 -7.37 -13.28 -6.82
C GLU A 206 -7.54 -12.11 -5.81
N GLY A 207 -8.69 -11.42 -5.79
CA GLY A 207 -8.97 -10.35 -4.82
C GLY A 207 -8.06 -9.12 -4.92
N ASN A 208 -7.42 -8.91 -6.07
CA ASN A 208 -6.53 -7.77 -6.29
C ASN A 208 -7.31 -6.46 -6.49
N VAL A 209 -6.81 -5.36 -5.93
CA VAL A 209 -7.45 -4.04 -6.04
C VAL A 209 -6.68 -3.16 -7.02
N MET A 210 -7.29 -2.79 -8.15
CA MET A 210 -6.66 -1.97 -9.19
C MET A 210 -7.60 -0.87 -9.71
N GLN A 211 -7.03 0.14 -10.37
CA GLN A 211 -7.82 1.15 -11.09
C GLN A 211 -8.37 0.59 -12.40
N HIS A 212 -9.47 1.17 -12.90
CA HIS A 212 -10.10 0.78 -14.16
C HIS A 212 -9.11 0.64 -15.32
N VAL A 213 -8.31 1.68 -15.57
CA VAL A 213 -7.31 1.70 -16.65
C VAL A 213 -6.27 0.59 -16.50
N GLN A 214 -5.93 0.22 -15.27
CA GLN A 214 -4.97 -0.86 -15.02
C GLN A 214 -5.58 -2.23 -15.33
N TRP A 215 -6.87 -2.42 -15.05
CA TRP A 215 -7.61 -3.60 -15.49
C TRP A 215 -7.69 -3.70 -17.01
N GLU A 216 -7.98 -2.59 -17.68
CA GLU A 216 -7.99 -2.54 -19.15
C GLU A 216 -6.61 -2.91 -19.74
N GLN A 217 -5.52 -2.38 -19.18
CA GLN A 217 -4.17 -2.71 -19.63
C GLN A 217 -3.84 -4.20 -19.46
N LYS A 218 -4.21 -4.81 -18.32
CA LYS A 218 -4.03 -6.25 -18.09
C LYS A 218 -4.86 -7.08 -19.06
N PHE A 219 -6.10 -6.68 -19.31
CA PHE A 219 -6.97 -7.35 -20.26
C PHE A 219 -6.41 -7.26 -21.70
N ALA A 220 -5.95 -6.09 -22.13
CA ALA A 220 -5.31 -5.92 -23.44
C ALA A 220 -4.05 -6.78 -23.61
N ARG A 221 -3.21 -6.89 -22.57
CA ARG A 221 -2.04 -7.78 -22.55
C ARG A 221 -2.44 -9.25 -22.68
N LEU A 222 -3.49 -9.68 -21.99
CA LEU A 222 -4.01 -11.05 -22.08
C LEU A 222 -4.41 -11.39 -23.52
N LEU A 223 -5.17 -10.51 -24.17
CA LEU A 223 -5.62 -10.71 -25.55
C LEU A 223 -4.45 -10.84 -26.54
N ILE A 224 -3.42 -10.00 -26.38
CA ILE A 224 -2.22 -10.06 -27.23
C ILE A 224 -1.40 -11.33 -26.98
N ASN A 225 -1.21 -11.73 -25.72
CA ASN A 225 -0.47 -12.95 -25.37
C ASN A 225 -1.18 -14.20 -25.90
N ARG A 226 -2.52 -14.24 -25.84
CA ARG A 226 -3.32 -15.32 -26.43
C ARG A 226 -3.17 -15.35 -27.95
N LYS A 227 -3.19 -14.20 -28.62
CA LYS A 227 -2.96 -14.10 -30.07
C LYS A 227 -1.56 -14.58 -30.47
N LYS A 228 -0.53 -14.22 -29.71
CA LYS A 228 0.85 -14.70 -29.92
C LYS A 228 0.95 -16.22 -29.76
N ARG A 229 0.34 -16.79 -28.72
CA ARG A 229 0.30 -18.24 -28.50
C ARG A 229 -0.50 -18.97 -29.58
N ALA A 230 -1.61 -18.42 -30.04
CA ALA A 230 -2.40 -18.98 -31.15
C ALA A 230 -1.65 -18.93 -32.50
N ALA A 231 -0.81 -17.92 -32.72
CA ALA A 231 0.07 -17.84 -33.88
C ALA A 231 1.22 -18.86 -33.81
N GLY A 232 1.76 -19.15 -32.62
CA GLY A 232 2.77 -20.18 -32.40
C GLY A 232 2.22 -21.61 -32.52
N LYS A 233 0.96 -21.85 -32.13
CA LYS A 233 0.31 -23.17 -32.20
C LYS A 233 -0.09 -23.63 -33.62
N ARG A 234 0.07 -22.76 -34.65
CA ARG A 234 -0.10 -23.16 -36.06
C ARG A 234 1.12 -23.88 -36.65
N GLY A 235 2.19 -24.07 -35.87
CA GLY A 235 3.45 -24.66 -36.33
C GLY A 235 3.74 -26.11 -35.90
N ASP A 236 2.96 -26.72 -35.00
CA ASP A 236 3.23 -28.10 -34.57
C ASP A 236 1.95 -28.77 -34.09
N ASN A 237 1.64 -29.93 -34.68
CA ASN A 237 0.42 -30.70 -34.46
C ASN A 237 0.82 -32.04 -33.84
N SER A 238 0.67 -32.17 -32.53
CA SER A 238 0.53 -33.47 -31.88
C SER A 238 -0.56 -33.40 -30.81
N ASP A 239 -1.54 -34.28 -30.99
CA ASP A 239 -2.55 -34.66 -30.00
C ASP A 239 -1.86 -35.37 -28.84
N ASP A 240 -1.85 -34.71 -27.69
CA ASP A 240 -1.98 -35.26 -26.34
C ASP A 240 -1.61 -34.11 -25.41
N ASP A 241 -2.58 -33.35 -24.94
CA ASP A 241 -2.46 -32.74 -23.61
C ASP A 241 -3.79 -32.16 -23.17
N VAL A 242 -4.34 -32.82 -22.17
CA VAL A 242 -5.39 -32.25 -21.34
C VAL A 242 -4.88 -30.90 -20.81
N PRO A 243 -5.59 -29.78 -21.06
CA PRO A 243 -5.40 -28.45 -20.49
C PRO A 243 -4.63 -28.35 -19.14
N HIS A 244 -3.28 -28.22 -19.16
CA HIS A 244 -2.38 -28.16 -17.97
C HIS A 244 -2.52 -26.93 -17.05
N TRP A 245 -3.62 -26.17 -17.12
CA TRP A 245 -3.76 -24.81 -16.56
C TRP A 245 -3.94 -24.73 -15.03
N ASN A 246 -3.62 -25.78 -14.27
CA ASN A 246 -3.77 -25.81 -12.82
C ASN A 246 -2.44 -25.74 -12.05
N SER A 247 -1.33 -25.36 -12.69
CA SER A 247 -0.07 -25.08 -11.98
C SER A 247 0.11 -23.57 -11.75
N PRO A 248 0.32 -23.12 -10.49
CA PRO A 248 0.65 -21.73 -10.14
C PRO A 248 1.89 -21.18 -10.85
N GLU A 249 2.76 -22.06 -11.35
CA GLU A 249 4.05 -21.74 -11.98
C GLU A 249 3.89 -21.04 -13.35
N ALA A 250 2.78 -21.25 -14.07
CA ALA A 250 2.55 -20.63 -15.38
C ALA A 250 2.34 -19.09 -15.31
N TRP A 251 2.21 -18.56 -14.10
CA TRP A 251 2.04 -17.13 -13.82
C TRP A 251 3.30 -16.48 -13.23
N GLU A 252 4.39 -17.22 -13.02
CA GLU A 252 5.65 -16.63 -12.54
C GLU A 252 6.37 -15.81 -13.62
N ASP A 253 6.12 -16.10 -14.89
CA ASP A 253 6.62 -15.31 -16.04
C ASP A 253 5.90 -13.95 -16.21
N PHE A 254 4.97 -13.59 -15.31
CA PHE A 254 4.17 -12.37 -15.34
C PHE A 254 4.55 -11.33 -14.25
N LEU A 255 5.68 -11.52 -13.57
CA LEU A 255 6.38 -10.48 -12.78
C LEU A 255 7.50 -9.87 -13.63
#